data_AF-A0A0Q3LGJ8-F1
#
_entry.id   AF-A0A0Q3LGJ8-F1
#
_cell.length_a   1.000
_cell.length_b   1.000
_cell.length_c   1.000
_cell.angle_alpha   90.00
_cell.angle_beta   90.00
_cell.angle_gamma   90.00
#
_symmetry.space_group_name_H-M   'P 1'
#
loop_
_entity.id
_entity.type
_entity.pdbx_description
1 polymer ?
#
loop_
_entity_poly.entity_id
_entity_poly.type
_entity_poly.pdbx_seq_one_letter_code
_entity_poly.pdbx_strand_id
1 'polypeptide(L)'
;MAGAKAVGMLCLLATVAISCCCLASACEEDKNEVMHHCWKNIEKHLGDQFPKTDSQCCQHIMRIAEVNCICARFTHADLAKISLSKVANVCKVCGNPMPANTNCAGQP
;
A
#
# COMPACT_ATOMS: atom_id res chain seq x y z
N MET A 1 12.60 -16.57 41.07
CA MET A 1 11.72 -16.63 39.88
C MET A 1 11.71 -15.28 39.16
N ALA A 2 12.75 -14.97 38.39
CA ALA A 2 12.85 -13.69 37.67
C ALA A 2 13.18 -13.85 36.16
N GLY A 3 13.68 -15.01 35.75
CA GLY A 3 14.10 -15.26 34.35
C GLY A 3 12.98 -15.59 33.37
N ALA A 4 11.86 -16.20 33.82
CA ALA A 4 10.80 -16.63 32.91
C ALA A 4 10.02 -15.46 32.28
N LYS A 5 9.86 -14.35 33.02
CA LYS A 5 9.15 -13.16 32.52
C LYS A 5 9.99 -12.32 31.57
N ALA A 6 11.30 -12.24 31.80
CA ALA A 6 12.23 -11.56 30.91
C ALA A 6 12.37 -12.30 29.57
N VAL A 7 12.49 -13.64 29.60
CA VAL A 7 12.54 -14.47 28.39
C VAL A 7 11.23 -14.40 27.60
N GLY A 8 10.08 -14.48 28.28
CA GLY A 8 8.77 -14.33 27.62
C GLY A 8 8.58 -12.95 26.97
N MET A 9 8.99 -11.88 27.64
CA MET A 9 8.94 -10.52 27.11
C MET A 9 9.90 -10.33 25.92
N LEU A 10 11.11 -10.86 25.98
CA LEU A 10 12.08 -10.83 24.87
C LEU A 10 11.57 -11.60 23.64
N CYS A 11 10.95 -12.77 23.83
CA CYS A 11 10.35 -13.54 22.74
C CYS A 11 9.19 -12.78 22.08
N LEU A 12 8.30 -12.17 22.87
CA LEU A 12 7.20 -11.36 22.34
C LEU A 12 7.72 -10.15 21.56
N LEU A 13 8.70 -9.42 22.10
CA LEU A 13 9.30 -8.27 21.41
C LEU A 13 9.97 -8.67 20.09
N ALA A 14 10.66 -9.81 20.05
CA ALA A 14 11.25 -10.33 18.82
C ALA A 14 10.19 -10.67 17.76
N THR A 15 9.08 -11.33 18.15
CA THR A 15 8.00 -11.65 17.20
C THR A 15 7.31 -10.42 16.62
N VAL A 16 7.06 -9.39 17.45
CA VAL A 16 6.46 -8.13 16.99
C VAL A 16 7.40 -7.38 16.04
N ALA A 17 8.70 -7.30 16.37
CA ALA A 17 9.69 -6.65 15.50
C ALA A 17 9.78 -7.35 14.13
N ILE A 18 9.85 -8.69 14.10
CA ILE A 18 9.91 -9.45 12.84
C ILE A 18 8.64 -9.23 12.01
N SER A 19 7.45 -9.33 12.63
CA SER A 19 6.17 -9.09 11.94
C SER A 19 6.08 -7.69 11.35
N CYS A 20 6.56 -6.67 12.06
CA CYS A 20 6.55 -5.28 11.59
C CYS A 20 7.47 -5.07 10.38
N CYS A 21 8.67 -5.67 10.40
CA CYS A 21 9.63 -5.59 9.29
C CYS A 21 9.10 -6.27 8.02
N CYS A 22 8.48 -7.45 8.15
CA CYS A 22 7.90 -8.16 7.00
C CYS A 22 6.74 -7.40 6.36
N LEU A 23 5.87 -6.80 7.18
CA LEU A 23 4.78 -5.96 6.68
C LEU A 23 5.35 -4.72 5.96
N ALA A 24 6.36 -4.08 6.55
CA ALA A 24 7.02 -2.93 5.97
C ALA A 24 7.65 -3.22 4.60
N SER A 25 8.27 -4.38 4.41
CA SER A 25 8.83 -4.78 3.11
C SER A 25 7.74 -5.10 2.09
N ALA A 26 6.68 -5.80 2.49
CA ALA A 26 5.56 -6.14 1.62
C ALA A 26 4.86 -4.87 1.08
N CYS A 27 4.64 -3.87 1.94
CA CYS A 27 4.04 -2.60 1.53
C CYS A 27 4.93 -1.81 0.55
N GLU A 28 6.25 -1.93 0.68
CA GLU A 28 7.18 -1.29 -0.25
C GLU A 28 7.15 -1.95 -1.62
N GLU A 29 7.09 -3.29 -1.64
CA GLU A 29 6.94 -4.10 -2.85
C GLU A 29 5.62 -3.82 -3.55
N ASP A 30 4.49 -3.87 -2.83
CA ASP A 30 3.16 -3.56 -3.36
C ASP A 30 3.11 -2.13 -3.94
N LYS A 31 3.71 -1.14 -3.26
CA LYS A 31 3.84 0.22 -3.79
C LYS A 31 4.61 0.24 -5.12
N ASN A 32 5.72 -0.48 -5.22
CA ASN A 32 6.53 -0.52 -6.45
C ASN A 32 5.77 -1.19 -7.60
N GLU A 33 5.05 -2.27 -7.33
CA GLU A 33 4.23 -2.97 -8.32
C GLU A 33 3.04 -2.13 -8.78
N VAL A 34 2.38 -1.39 -7.87
CA VAL A 34 1.37 -0.38 -8.24
C VAL A 34 1.98 0.70 -9.14
N MET A 35 3.14 1.24 -8.78
CA MET A 35 3.84 2.24 -9.59
C MET A 35 4.20 1.70 -10.99
N HIS A 36 4.51 0.41 -11.10
CA HIS A 36 4.87 -0.22 -12.36
C HIS A 36 3.64 -0.54 -13.22
N HIS A 37 2.72 -1.35 -12.70
CA HIS A 37 1.59 -1.88 -13.45
C HIS A 37 0.45 -0.87 -13.65
N CYS A 38 0.23 0.02 -12.68
CA CYS A 38 -0.85 1.01 -12.73
C CYS A 38 -0.39 2.37 -13.24
N TRP A 39 0.89 2.55 -13.63
CA TRP A 39 1.50 3.84 -14.00
C TRP A 39 0.58 4.72 -14.87
N LYS A 40 0.07 4.15 -15.96
CA LYS A 40 -0.76 4.87 -16.95
C LYS A 40 -2.07 5.42 -16.38
N ASN A 41 -2.55 4.84 -15.28
CA ASN A 41 -3.81 5.21 -14.63
C ASN A 41 -3.63 6.09 -13.40
N ILE A 42 -2.42 6.14 -12.82
CA ILE A 42 -2.15 6.90 -11.58
C ILE A 42 -1.28 8.13 -11.79
N GLU A 43 -0.50 8.18 -12.88
CA GLU A 43 0.32 9.35 -13.23
C GLU A 43 -0.60 10.58 -13.45
N LYS A 44 -0.14 11.76 -13.01
CA LYS A 44 -0.97 12.98 -12.94
C LYS A 44 -1.52 13.41 -14.30
N HIS A 45 -0.71 13.31 -15.34
CA HIS A 45 -0.96 13.88 -16.67
C HIS A 45 -1.33 12.85 -17.75
N LEU A 46 -1.37 11.56 -17.40
CA LEU A 46 -1.63 10.47 -18.32
C LEU A 46 -2.91 9.71 -17.98
N GLY A 47 -3.53 9.19 -19.05
CA GLY A 47 -4.62 8.23 -19.00
C GLY A 47 -5.85 8.66 -18.19
N ASP A 48 -6.81 7.74 -18.12
CA ASP A 48 -7.91 7.82 -17.18
C ASP A 48 -7.60 6.99 -15.92
N GLN A 49 -8.40 7.19 -14.88
CA GLN A 49 -8.29 6.49 -13.59
C GLN A 49 -9.11 5.18 -13.57
N PHE A 50 -9.42 4.60 -14.73
CA PHE A 50 -10.31 3.45 -14.93
C PHE A 50 -9.58 2.30 -15.63
N PRO A 51 -8.65 1.61 -14.93
CA PRO A 51 -7.98 0.44 -15.48
C PRO A 51 -9.01 -0.64 -15.85
N LYS A 52 -8.68 -1.44 -16.88
CA LYS A 52 -9.48 -2.63 -17.18
C LYS A 52 -9.40 -3.61 -16.01
N THR A 53 -10.53 -4.20 -15.64
CA THR A 53 -10.63 -5.11 -14.49
C THR A 53 -9.75 -6.34 -14.60
N ASP A 54 -9.45 -6.79 -15.82
CA ASP A 54 -8.56 -7.93 -16.12
C ASP A 54 -7.08 -7.55 -16.27
N SER A 55 -6.73 -6.27 -16.16
CA SER A 55 -5.35 -5.78 -16.30
C SER A 55 -4.45 -6.25 -15.16
N GLN A 56 -3.13 -6.29 -15.42
CA GLN A 56 -2.13 -6.58 -14.38
C GLN A 56 -2.24 -5.62 -13.19
N CYS A 57 -2.55 -4.34 -13.45
CA CYS A 57 -2.81 -3.36 -12.39
C CYS A 57 -3.92 -3.85 -11.45
N CYS A 58 -5.12 -4.16 -11.97
CA CYS A 58 -6.22 -4.60 -11.11
C CYS A 58 -5.95 -5.96 -10.45
N GLN A 59 -5.36 -6.91 -11.17
CA GLN A 59 -4.98 -8.20 -10.58
C GLN A 59 -4.01 -8.05 -9.40
N HIS A 60 -3.09 -7.09 -9.47
CA HIS A 60 -2.18 -6.81 -8.37
C HIS A 60 -2.92 -6.10 -7.21
N ILE A 61 -3.67 -5.03 -7.49
CA ILE A 61 -4.47 -4.29 -6.49
C ILE A 61 -5.38 -5.21 -5.67
N MET A 62 -6.04 -6.17 -6.32
CA MET A 62 -6.92 -7.14 -5.64
C MET A 62 -6.18 -8.06 -4.64
N ARG A 63 -4.87 -8.24 -4.79
CA ARG A 63 -4.05 -9.12 -3.95
C ARG A 63 -3.36 -8.39 -2.79
N ILE A 64 -3.35 -7.06 -2.81
CA ILE A 64 -2.76 -6.24 -1.74
C ILE A 64 -3.58 -6.46 -0.47
N ALA A 65 -2.93 -6.99 0.58
CA ALA A 65 -3.59 -7.28 1.85
C ALA A 65 -3.98 -5.99 2.59
N GLU A 66 -3.13 -4.97 2.56
CA GLU A 66 -3.30 -3.72 3.30
C GLU A 66 -3.11 -2.50 2.38
N VAL A 67 -4.14 -2.14 1.60
CA VAL A 67 -4.06 -1.04 0.62
C VAL A 67 -3.79 0.34 1.25
N ASN A 68 -4.00 0.50 2.56
CA ASN A 68 -3.60 1.73 3.25
C ASN A 68 -2.08 1.83 3.44
N CYS A 69 -1.38 0.70 3.51
CA CYS A 69 0.04 0.68 3.84
C CYS A 69 0.92 1.18 2.69
N ILE A 70 0.55 0.91 1.43
CA ILE A 70 1.25 1.44 0.25
C ILE A 70 1.23 2.98 0.25
N CYS A 71 0.19 3.57 0.83
CA CYS A 71 0.05 5.02 0.87
C CYS A 71 1.18 5.68 1.66
N ALA A 72 1.50 5.11 2.82
CA ALA A 72 2.56 5.60 3.68
C ALA A 72 3.96 5.42 3.05
N ARG A 73 4.06 4.68 1.95
CA ARG A 73 5.32 4.40 1.25
C ARG A 73 5.56 5.25 0.02
N PHE A 74 4.57 5.99 -0.47
CA PHE A 74 4.83 6.94 -1.53
C PHE A 74 5.83 8.01 -1.07
N THR A 75 6.96 8.09 -1.76
CA THR A 75 7.97 9.11 -1.51
C THR A 75 7.53 10.45 -2.07
N HIS A 76 8.18 11.54 -1.67
CA HIS A 76 7.97 12.85 -2.31
C HIS A 76 8.21 12.80 -3.84
N ALA A 77 9.14 11.97 -4.30
CA ALA A 77 9.42 11.78 -5.72
C ALA A 77 8.30 11.04 -6.45
N ASP A 78 7.64 10.08 -5.78
CA ASP A 78 6.46 9.40 -6.32
C ASP A 78 5.29 10.38 -6.40
N LEU A 79 5.01 11.09 -5.30
CA LEU A 79 3.93 12.08 -5.19
C LEU A 79 4.11 13.27 -6.14
N ALA A 80 5.34 13.55 -6.60
CA ALA A 80 5.57 14.52 -7.67
C ALA A 80 4.95 14.07 -9.00
N LYS A 81 4.90 12.75 -9.26
CA LYS A 81 4.50 12.14 -10.53
C LYS A 81 3.08 11.58 -10.55
N ILE A 82 2.55 11.12 -9.41
CA ILE A 82 1.24 10.47 -9.33
C ILE A 82 0.17 11.35 -8.68
N SER A 83 -1.08 11.10 -9.02
CA SER A 83 -2.23 11.70 -8.34
C SER A 83 -2.81 10.71 -7.33
N LEU A 84 -2.81 11.06 -6.04
CA LEU A 84 -3.42 10.24 -4.99
C LEU A 84 -4.91 9.98 -5.24
N SER A 85 -5.63 10.96 -5.81
CA SER A 85 -7.04 10.75 -6.18
C SER A 85 -7.22 9.71 -7.29
N LYS A 86 -6.26 9.61 -8.22
CA LYS A 86 -6.27 8.57 -9.25
C LYS A 86 -5.94 7.20 -8.65
N VAL A 87 -4.95 7.13 -7.76
CA VAL A 87 -4.62 5.89 -7.03
C VAL A 87 -5.84 5.39 -6.25
N ALA A 88 -6.53 6.27 -5.53
CA ALA A 88 -7.73 5.93 -4.77
C ALA A 88 -8.85 5.39 -5.68
N ASN A 89 -9.06 6.00 -6.85
CA ASN A 89 -10.04 5.52 -7.82
C ASN A 89 -9.64 4.19 -8.46
N VAL A 90 -8.37 3.99 -8.80
CA VAL A 90 -7.86 2.69 -9.27
C VAL A 90 -8.15 1.59 -8.23
N CYS A 91 -7.84 1.84 -6.96
CA CYS A 91 -8.11 0.92 -5.86
C CYS A 91 -9.61 0.55 -5.79
N LYS A 92 -10.48 1.56 -5.88
CA LYS A 92 -11.93 1.38 -5.90
C LYS A 92 -12.43 0.58 -7.11
N VAL A 93 -11.96 0.92 -8.32
CA VAL A 93 -12.37 0.26 -9.57
C VAL A 93 -11.95 -1.21 -9.60
N CYS A 94 -10.75 -1.51 -9.10
CA CYS A 94 -10.23 -2.87 -9.03
C CYS A 94 -10.78 -3.68 -7.85
N GLY A 95 -11.70 -3.13 -7.04
CA GLY A 95 -12.39 -3.88 -5.98
C GLY A 95 -11.64 -3.97 -4.64
N ASN A 96 -10.60 -3.17 -4.42
CA ASN A 96 -9.89 -3.07 -3.14
C ASN A 96 -9.78 -1.59 -2.71
N PRO A 97 -10.90 -0.94 -2.32
CA PRO A 97 -10.92 0.49 -2.05
C PRO A 97 -10.08 0.86 -0.83
N MET A 98 -9.44 2.03 -0.88
CA MET A 98 -8.78 2.60 0.30
C MET A 98 -9.79 2.82 1.43
N PRO A 99 -9.40 2.58 2.70
CA PRO A 99 -10.26 2.88 3.84
C PRO A 99 -10.64 4.37 3.84
N ALA A 100 -11.90 4.64 4.19
CA ALA A 100 -12.39 6.01 4.35
C ALA A 100 -11.60 6.73 5.46
N ASN A 101 -11.53 8.08 5.37
CA ASN A 101 -10.83 8.94 6.33
C ASN A 101 -9.31 8.69 6.41
N THR A 102 -8.70 8.22 5.33
CA THR A 102 -7.25 8.14 5.20
C THR A 102 -6.75 9.32 4.38
N ASN A 103 -5.58 9.86 4.75
CA ASN A 103 -4.91 10.93 3.99
C ASN A 103 -4.53 10.51 2.56
N CYS A 104 -4.68 9.22 2.25
CA CYS A 104 -4.38 8.68 0.93
C CYS A 104 -5.45 8.94 -0.12
N ALA A 105 -6.71 9.06 0.30
CA ALA A 105 -7.83 9.18 -0.61
C ALA A 105 -7.91 10.56 -1.30
N GLY A 106 -6.95 11.46 -1.03
CA GLY A 106 -6.93 12.81 -1.59
C GLY A 106 -8.12 13.68 -1.11
N GLN A 107 -8.74 13.31 0.01
CA GLN A 107 -9.68 14.19 0.71
C GLN A 107 -8.90 15.12 1.65
N PRO A 108 -9.30 16.39 1.79
CA PRO A 108 -8.70 17.32 2.74
C PRO A 108 -8.85 16.86 4.19
#